data_AF-A0A844YAU5-F1
#
_entry.id   AF-A0A844YAU5-F1
#
_cell.length_a   1.000
_cell.length_b   1.000
_cell.length_c   1.000
_cell.angle_alpha   90.00
_cell.angle_beta   90.00
_cell.angle_gamma   90.00
#
_symmetry.space_group_name_H-M   'P 1'
#
loop_
_entity.id
_entity.type
_entity.pdbx_description
1 polymer ?
#
loop_
_entity_poly.entity_id
_entity_poly.type
_entity_poly.pdbx_seq_one_letter_code
_entity_poly.pdbx_strand_id
1 'polypeptide(L)'
;MCRSRGPYVLAVPINLLALLSAQRRRLAEQAEEIADAIGLIDTALSRIDRGEPLDAATFCSLIRDGEKLMTDQTQAWQDVVDQYYTPEEQAEWQEHMADAPEFSQEAYQAQWHALSARIEAALPLEPDSDAALAFVREWFALLEPFSRNATPAMWKGTTRMYDDMARWEGKVDPGFSKPVWDFIMTATPAALNRGEDIGPMPAWFARPAGQEKR
;
A
#
# COMPACT_ATOMS: atom_id res chain seq x y z
N MET A 1 47.58 -1.11 29.61
CA MET A 1 46.93 -1.04 28.27
C MET A 1 46.05 -2.28 28.12
N CYS A 2 44.79 -2.23 28.55
CA CYS A 2 43.60 -1.97 27.71
C CYS A 2 43.42 -2.93 26.52
N ARG A 3 42.56 -3.96 26.63
CA ARG A 3 41.15 -3.84 26.17
C ARG A 3 40.32 -5.08 26.52
N SER A 4 39.18 -4.80 27.15
CA SER A 4 37.98 -5.63 27.23
C SER A 4 37.29 -5.73 25.87
N ARG A 5 36.64 -6.87 25.58
CA ARG A 5 35.50 -6.97 24.66
C ARG A 5 34.50 -8.04 25.13
N GLY A 6 33.41 -7.53 25.72
CA GLY A 6 31.99 -7.87 25.52
C GLY A 6 31.53 -9.34 25.53
N PRO A 7 30.45 -9.67 26.27
CA PRO A 7 29.75 -10.94 26.11
C PRO A 7 29.01 -10.96 24.77
N TYR A 8 29.21 -12.01 23.98
CA TYR A 8 28.41 -12.29 22.79
C TYR A 8 26.97 -12.58 23.23
N VAL A 9 26.04 -11.71 22.87
CA VAL A 9 24.62 -12.04 22.84
C VAL A 9 24.45 -13.04 21.69
N LEU A 10 24.14 -14.29 22.02
CA LEU A 10 23.75 -15.31 21.05
C LEU A 10 22.47 -14.83 20.36
N ALA A 11 22.59 -14.31 19.14
CA ALA A 11 21.46 -14.13 18.25
C ALA A 11 20.83 -15.51 18.06
N VAL A 12 19.55 -15.66 18.44
CA VAL A 12 18.80 -16.89 18.20
C VAL A 12 18.78 -17.10 16.68
N PRO A 13 19.40 -18.17 16.16
CA PRO A 13 19.42 -18.39 14.72
C PRO A 13 17.99 -18.59 14.24
N ILE A 14 17.57 -17.79 13.25
CA ILE A 14 16.27 -17.94 12.61
C ILE A 14 16.21 -19.35 12.04
N ASN A 15 15.28 -20.17 12.55
CA ASN A 15 15.06 -21.50 12.04
C ASN A 15 14.27 -21.40 10.73
N LEU A 16 15.00 -21.21 9.63
CA LEU A 16 14.44 -21.02 8.29
C LEU A 16 13.55 -22.19 7.87
N LEU A 17 13.89 -23.42 8.30
CA LEU A 17 13.05 -24.60 8.04
C LEU A 17 11.68 -24.49 8.73
N ALA A 18 11.66 -24.06 10.00
CA ALA A 18 10.41 -23.85 10.73
C ALA A 18 9.58 -22.71 10.12
N LEU A 19 10.23 -21.62 9.69
CA LEU A 19 9.57 -20.49 9.04
C LEU A 19 8.94 -20.89 7.69
N LEU A 20 9.70 -21.53 6.81
CA LEU A 20 9.22 -21.98 5.50
C LEU A 20 8.16 -23.08 5.64
N SER A 21 8.25 -23.94 6.66
CA SER A 21 7.22 -24.94 6.95
C SER A 21 5.92 -24.30 7.44
N ALA A 22 6.01 -23.23 8.24
CA ALA A 22 4.85 -22.46 8.67
C ALA A 22 4.21 -21.71 7.49
N GLN A 23 5.01 -21.07 6.63
CA GLN A 23 4.52 -20.42 5.42
C GLN A 23 3.83 -21.40 4.47
N ARG A 24 4.44 -22.58 4.24
CA ARG A 24 3.83 -23.63 3.42
C ARG A 24 2.51 -24.12 4.01
N ARG A 25 2.41 -24.25 5.34
CA ARG A 25 1.17 -24.67 5.99
C ARG A 25 0.07 -23.62 5.83
N ARG A 26 0.40 -22.34 6.03
CA ARG A 26 -0.52 -21.23 5.79
C ARG A 26 -1.01 -21.19 4.34
N LEU A 27 -0.11 -21.37 3.37
CA LEU A 27 -0.48 -21.42 1.96
C LEU A 27 -1.34 -22.65 1.62
N ALA A 28 -1.13 -23.79 2.29
CA ALA A 28 -1.97 -24.96 2.13
C ALA A 28 -3.37 -24.77 2.72
N GLU A 29 -3.48 -24.16 3.90
CA GLU A 29 -4.75 -23.77 4.52
C GLU A 29 -5.53 -22.80 3.63
N GLN A 30 -4.87 -21.76 3.10
CA GLN A 30 -5.49 -20.83 2.14
C GLN A 30 -5.92 -21.52 0.84
N ALA A 31 -5.15 -22.50 0.36
CA ALA A 31 -5.53 -23.25 -0.83
C ALA A 31 -6.78 -24.12 -0.61
N GLU A 32 -6.94 -24.70 0.58
CA GLU A 32 -8.16 -25.43 0.96
C GLU A 32 -9.36 -24.48 1.06
N GLU A 33 -9.21 -23.32 1.70
CA GLU A 33 -10.28 -22.31 1.80
C GLU A 33 -10.75 -21.82 0.42
N ILE A 34 -9.81 -21.57 -0.50
CA ILE A 34 -10.12 -21.18 -1.89
C ILE A 34 -10.84 -22.32 -2.62
N ALA A 35 -10.39 -23.56 -2.44
CA ALA A 35 -11.02 -24.71 -3.07
C ALA A 35 -12.46 -24.92 -2.58
N ASP A 36 -12.71 -24.75 -1.28
CA ASP A 36 -14.05 -24.82 -0.69
C ASP A 36 -14.96 -23.71 -1.24
N ALA A 37 -14.45 -22.47 -1.34
CA ALA A 37 -15.20 -21.35 -1.92
C ALA A 37 -15.56 -21.59 -3.40
N ILE A 38 -14.62 -22.11 -4.20
CA ILE A 38 -14.88 -22.51 -5.59
C ILE A 38 -15.96 -23.59 -5.65
N GLY A 39 -15.88 -24.61 -4.79
CA GLY A 39 -16.90 -25.67 -4.74
C GLY A 39 -18.30 -25.17 -4.40
N LEU A 40 -18.41 -24.17 -3.52
CA LEU A 40 -19.67 -23.51 -3.20
C LEU A 40 -20.22 -22.71 -4.39
N ILE A 41 -19.36 -21.98 -5.10
CA ILE A 41 -19.72 -21.22 -6.31
C ILE A 41 -20.18 -22.18 -7.42
N ASP A 42 -19.44 -23.25 -7.69
CA ASP A 42 -19.79 -24.24 -8.71
C ASP A 42 -21.12 -24.93 -8.40
N THR A 43 -21.37 -25.23 -7.13
CA THR A 43 -22.66 -25.79 -6.68
C THR A 43 -23.81 -24.81 -6.90
N ALA A 44 -23.59 -23.52 -6.61
CA ALA A 44 -24.58 -22.48 -6.83
C ALA A 44 -24.87 -22.27 -8.32
N LEU A 45 -23.83 -22.24 -9.17
CA LEU A 45 -23.96 -22.16 -10.62
C LEU A 45 -24.73 -23.36 -11.19
N SER A 46 -24.43 -24.57 -10.72
CA SER A 46 -25.14 -25.79 -11.15
C SER A 46 -26.63 -25.76 -10.80
N ARG A 47 -27.02 -25.17 -9.67
CA ARG A 47 -28.44 -25.01 -9.30
C ARG A 47 -29.17 -24.01 -10.18
N ILE A 48 -28.53 -22.87 -10.49
CA ILE A 48 -29.05 -21.87 -11.42
C ILE A 48 -29.29 -22.50 -12.80
N ASP A 49 -28.32 -23.27 -13.31
CA ASP A 49 -28.40 -23.91 -14.63
C ASP A 49 -29.55 -24.94 -14.71
N ARG A 50 -29.86 -25.62 -13.59
CA ARG A 50 -31.01 -26.52 -13.46
C ARG A 50 -32.36 -25.81 -13.22
N GLY A 51 -32.38 -24.49 -13.14
CA GLY A 51 -33.59 -23.70 -12.86
C GLY A 51 -34.09 -23.82 -11.41
N GLU A 52 -33.25 -24.28 -10.49
CA GLU A 52 -33.55 -24.35 -9.06
C GLU A 52 -33.30 -22.97 -8.42
N PRO A 53 -34.25 -22.41 -7.65
CA PRO A 53 -34.01 -21.16 -6.93
C PRO A 53 -32.95 -21.35 -5.85
N LEU A 54 -31.92 -20.50 -5.87
CA LEU A 54 -30.99 -20.36 -4.75
C LEU A 54 -31.75 -19.86 -3.52
N ASP A 55 -31.70 -20.61 -2.42
CA ASP A 55 -32.26 -20.13 -1.17
C ASP A 55 -31.42 -18.98 -0.59
N ALA A 56 -32.10 -18.09 0.14
CA ALA A 56 -31.47 -16.90 0.70
C ALA A 56 -30.32 -17.22 1.69
N ALA A 57 -30.36 -18.39 2.35
CA ALA A 57 -29.30 -18.79 3.28
C ALA A 57 -28.00 -19.14 2.53
N THR A 58 -28.10 -19.79 1.38
CA THR A 58 -26.97 -20.11 0.49
C THR A 58 -26.38 -18.84 -0.12
N PHE A 59 -27.23 -17.89 -0.55
CA PHE A 59 -26.78 -16.59 -1.05
C PHE A 59 -26.09 -15.75 0.04
N CYS A 60 -26.65 -15.72 1.26
CA CYS A 60 -26.02 -15.04 2.39
C CYS A 60 -24.73 -15.71 2.88
N SER A 61 -24.52 -17.01 2.65
CA SER A 61 -23.23 -17.65 2.91
C SER A 61 -22.20 -17.22 1.88
N LEU A 62 -22.55 -17.25 0.58
CA LEU A 62 -21.65 -16.83 -0.51
C LEU A 62 -21.21 -15.37 -0.38
N ILE A 63 -22.11 -14.46 0.01
CA ILE A 63 -21.76 -13.06 0.30
C ILE A 63 -20.79 -12.98 1.49
N ARG A 64 -21.08 -13.70 2.57
CA ARG A 64 -20.26 -13.66 3.80
C ARG A 64 -18.90 -14.31 3.64
N ASP A 65 -18.81 -15.35 2.83
CA ASP A 65 -17.57 -16.05 2.50
C ASP A 65 -16.75 -15.24 1.47
N GLY A 66 -17.42 -14.55 0.54
CA GLY A 66 -16.81 -13.53 -0.34
C GLY A 66 -16.32 -12.30 0.43
N GLU A 67 -17.09 -11.81 1.41
CA GLU A 67 -16.68 -10.75 2.33
C GLU A 67 -15.51 -11.21 3.21
N LYS A 68 -15.51 -12.45 3.71
CA LYS A 68 -14.37 -13.03 4.46
C LYS A 68 -13.07 -13.06 3.64
N LEU A 69 -13.15 -13.44 2.36
CA LEU A 69 -12.02 -13.39 1.44
C LEU A 69 -11.56 -11.93 1.16
N MET A 70 -12.45 -10.94 1.31
CA MET A 70 -12.12 -9.52 1.23
C MET A 70 -11.73 -8.86 2.58
N THR A 71 -11.87 -9.54 3.72
CA THR A 71 -11.67 -8.92 5.05
C THR A 71 -10.26 -9.01 5.59
N ASP A 72 -9.44 -10.00 5.25
CA ASP A 72 -8.10 -10.11 5.85
C ASP A 72 -7.19 -8.94 5.46
N GLN A 73 -7.23 -8.54 4.19
CA GLN A 73 -6.49 -7.36 3.72
C GLN A 73 -7.12 -6.05 4.22
N THR A 74 -8.45 -5.96 4.25
CA THR A 74 -9.15 -4.77 4.75
C THR A 74 -8.87 -4.55 6.23
N GLN A 75 -8.94 -5.60 7.04
CA GLN A 75 -8.63 -5.55 8.48
C GLN A 75 -7.14 -5.32 8.73
N ALA A 76 -6.24 -5.96 7.97
CA ALA A 76 -4.81 -5.70 8.09
C ALA A 76 -4.47 -4.24 7.73
N TRP A 77 -5.16 -3.66 6.74
CA TRP A 77 -5.05 -2.24 6.42
C TRP A 77 -5.59 -1.35 7.54
N GLN A 78 -6.75 -1.70 8.11
CA GLN A 78 -7.33 -0.99 9.25
C GLN A 78 -6.35 -0.97 10.44
N ASP A 79 -5.75 -2.11 10.78
CA ASP A 79 -4.79 -2.25 11.88
C ASP A 79 -3.52 -1.40 11.67
N VAL A 80 -3.12 -1.18 10.42
CA VAL A 80 -2.02 -0.27 10.08
C VAL A 80 -2.48 1.17 10.21
N VAL A 81 -3.61 1.55 9.59
CA VAL A 81 -4.15 2.91 9.60
C VAL A 81 -4.40 3.40 11.04
N ASP A 82 -4.95 2.58 11.91
CA ASP A 82 -5.24 2.92 13.31
C ASP A 82 -3.99 3.24 14.14
N GLN A 83 -2.79 2.86 13.69
CA GLN A 83 -1.52 3.25 14.32
C GLN A 83 -1.07 4.67 13.93
N TYR A 84 -1.54 5.18 12.80
CA TYR A 84 -1.08 6.45 12.21
C TYR A 84 -2.16 7.51 12.12
N TYR A 85 -3.43 7.19 12.35
CA TYR A 85 -4.53 8.14 12.27
C TYR A 85 -5.49 7.98 13.44
N THR A 86 -5.90 9.09 14.05
CA THR A 86 -7.00 9.08 15.03
C THR A 86 -8.33 8.83 14.34
N PRO A 87 -9.38 8.38 15.07
CA PRO A 87 -10.71 8.22 14.51
C PRO A 87 -11.24 9.50 13.85
N GLU A 88 -10.92 10.66 14.41
CA GLU A 88 -11.31 11.96 13.85
C GLU A 88 -10.59 12.25 12.52
N GLU A 89 -9.30 11.95 12.42
CA GLU A 89 -8.53 12.11 11.17
C GLU A 89 -9.02 11.14 10.08
N GLN A 90 -9.43 9.92 10.45
CA GLN A 90 -10.04 8.96 9.52
C GLN A 90 -11.43 9.41 9.05
N ALA A 91 -12.23 10.01 9.94
CA ALA A 91 -13.52 10.59 9.56
C ALA A 91 -13.32 11.78 8.59
N GLU A 92 -12.34 12.65 8.86
CA GLU A 92 -11.95 13.73 7.95
C GLU A 92 -11.55 13.17 6.57
N TRP A 93 -10.80 12.07 6.53
CA TRP A 93 -10.46 11.38 5.27
C TRP A 93 -11.71 10.94 4.51
N GLN A 94 -12.66 10.30 5.19
CA GLN A 94 -13.90 9.83 4.56
C GLN A 94 -14.73 11.00 4.03
N GLU A 95 -14.84 12.08 4.79
CA GLU A 95 -15.56 13.29 4.37
C GLU A 95 -14.91 13.95 3.14
N HIS A 96 -13.58 14.09 3.14
CA HIS A 96 -12.84 14.72 2.05
C HIS A 96 -12.71 13.85 0.79
N MET A 97 -12.84 12.53 0.93
CA MET A 97 -12.82 11.57 -0.19
C MET A 97 -14.22 11.24 -0.72
N ALA A 98 -15.30 11.71 -0.07
CA ALA A 98 -16.67 11.39 -0.47
C ALA A 98 -17.01 11.81 -1.91
N ASP A 99 -16.38 12.88 -2.40
CA ASP A 99 -16.53 13.42 -3.76
C ASP A 99 -15.44 12.92 -4.73
N ALA A 100 -14.57 12.00 -4.30
CA ALA A 100 -13.55 11.43 -5.18
C ALA A 100 -14.22 10.61 -6.30
N PRO A 101 -13.74 10.71 -7.55
CA PRO A 101 -14.30 9.94 -8.65
C PRO A 101 -14.17 8.44 -8.38
N GLU A 102 -15.19 7.68 -8.73
CA GLU A 102 -15.16 6.23 -8.62
C GLU A 102 -14.09 5.67 -9.58
N PHE A 103 -13.15 4.90 -9.05
CA PHE A 103 -12.13 4.20 -9.83
C PHE A 103 -12.03 2.75 -9.37
N SER A 104 -11.64 1.86 -10.29
CA SER A 104 -11.36 0.47 -9.92
C SER A 104 -10.11 0.43 -9.03
N GLN A 105 -10.30 -0.02 -7.79
CA GLN A 105 -9.20 -0.20 -6.84
C GLN A 105 -8.15 -1.19 -7.38
N GLU A 106 -8.58 -2.25 -8.08
CA GLU A 106 -7.69 -3.21 -8.73
C GLU A 106 -6.85 -2.55 -9.84
N ALA A 107 -7.49 -1.78 -10.72
CA ALA A 107 -6.78 -1.08 -11.79
C ALA A 107 -5.83 0.00 -11.27
N TYR A 108 -6.18 0.65 -10.16
CA TYR A 108 -5.31 1.62 -9.49
C TYR A 108 -4.12 0.95 -8.82
N GLN A 109 -4.33 -0.17 -8.13
CA GLN A 109 -3.23 -0.97 -7.56
C GLN A 109 -2.30 -1.51 -8.63
N ALA A 110 -2.82 -1.98 -9.76
CA ALA A 110 -2.00 -2.43 -10.89
C ALA A 110 -1.10 -1.31 -11.44
N GLN A 111 -1.57 -0.05 -11.46
CA GLN A 111 -0.76 1.09 -11.87
C GLN A 111 0.39 1.38 -10.88
N TRP A 112 0.12 1.30 -9.57
CA TRP A 112 1.16 1.43 -8.56
C TRP A 112 2.23 0.35 -8.70
N HIS A 113 1.83 -0.91 -8.87
CA HIS A 113 2.76 -2.02 -9.08
C HIS A 113 3.62 -1.83 -10.32
N ALA A 114 3.00 -1.43 -11.44
CA ALA A 114 3.71 -1.19 -12.69
C ALA A 114 4.75 -0.06 -12.56
N LEU A 115 4.39 1.02 -11.87
CA LEU A 115 5.33 2.12 -11.60
C LEU A 115 6.46 1.66 -10.67
N SER A 116 6.14 0.97 -9.57
CA SER A 116 7.12 0.44 -8.62
C SER A 116 8.13 -0.46 -9.32
N ALA A 117 7.68 -1.43 -10.11
CA ALA A 117 8.56 -2.36 -10.83
C ALA A 117 9.51 -1.63 -11.80
N ARG A 118 9.03 -0.58 -12.48
CA ARG A 118 9.87 0.24 -13.37
C ARG A 118 10.93 1.04 -12.61
N ILE A 119 10.58 1.59 -11.45
CA ILE A 119 11.53 2.31 -10.60
C ILE A 119 12.58 1.35 -10.06
N GLU A 120 12.16 0.21 -9.51
CA GLU A 120 13.08 -0.82 -8.99
C GLU A 120 14.08 -1.30 -10.04
N ALA A 121 13.61 -1.55 -11.27
CA ALA A 121 14.47 -1.97 -12.37
C ALA A 121 15.49 -0.90 -12.79
N ALA A 122 15.22 0.37 -12.49
CA ALA A 122 16.11 1.48 -12.80
C ALA A 122 17.09 1.81 -11.67
N LEU A 123 16.82 1.39 -10.43
CA LEU A 123 17.68 1.68 -9.27
C LEU A 123 19.03 0.94 -9.37
N PRO A 124 20.13 1.56 -8.89
CA PRO A 124 20.20 2.90 -8.30
C PRO A 124 20.15 4.02 -9.36
N LEU A 125 19.42 5.10 -9.07
CA LEU A 125 19.37 6.32 -9.88
C LEU A 125 19.85 7.51 -9.08
N GLU A 126 20.54 8.43 -9.75
CA GLU A 126 20.85 9.74 -9.18
C GLU A 126 19.54 10.52 -8.95
N PRO A 127 19.24 10.97 -7.71
CA PRO A 127 17.96 11.59 -7.38
C PRO A 127 17.68 12.90 -8.13
N ASP A 128 18.71 13.58 -8.62
CA ASP A 128 18.62 14.81 -9.40
C ASP A 128 18.72 14.59 -10.91
N SER A 129 18.66 13.34 -11.39
CA SER A 129 18.68 13.03 -12.82
C SER A 129 17.33 13.27 -13.50
N ASP A 130 17.34 13.45 -14.83
CA ASP A 130 16.10 13.58 -15.61
C ASP A 130 15.25 12.30 -15.57
N ALA A 131 15.88 11.13 -15.45
CA ALA A 131 15.17 9.87 -15.25
C ALA A 131 14.45 9.83 -13.89
N ALA A 132 15.07 10.33 -12.82
CA ALA A 132 14.42 10.46 -11.52
C ALA A 132 13.25 11.45 -11.56
N LEU A 133 13.42 12.59 -12.24
CA LEU A 133 12.33 13.55 -12.44
C LEU A 133 11.13 12.94 -13.18
N ALA A 134 11.37 12.11 -14.20
CA ALA A 134 10.29 11.42 -14.91
C ALA A 134 9.48 10.50 -13.98
N PHE A 135 10.15 9.70 -13.14
CA PHE A 135 9.47 8.85 -12.16
C PHE A 135 8.73 9.65 -11.08
N VAL A 136 9.31 10.75 -10.61
CA VAL A 136 8.63 11.67 -9.69
C VAL A 136 7.35 12.23 -10.31
N ARG A 137 7.38 12.63 -11.58
CA ARG A 137 6.18 13.10 -12.29
C ARG A 137 5.11 12.02 -12.44
N GLU A 138 5.52 10.81 -12.82
CA GLU A 138 4.59 9.68 -12.93
C GLU A 138 3.97 9.34 -11.56
N TRP A 139 4.76 9.39 -10.48
CA TRP A 139 4.29 9.19 -9.12
C TRP A 139 3.22 10.20 -8.71
N PHE A 140 3.48 11.49 -8.88
CA PHE A 140 2.53 12.53 -8.49
C PHE A 140 1.31 12.60 -9.41
N ALA A 141 1.45 12.25 -10.70
CA ALA A 141 0.31 12.07 -11.59
C ALA A 141 -0.61 10.93 -11.11
N LEU A 142 -0.04 9.81 -10.66
CA LEU A 142 -0.83 8.70 -10.12
C LEU A 142 -1.46 9.04 -8.75
N LEU A 143 -0.77 9.83 -7.92
CA LEU A 143 -1.25 10.31 -6.62
C LEU A 143 -2.32 11.41 -6.73
N GLU A 144 -2.52 12.00 -7.91
CA GLU A 144 -3.36 13.16 -8.13
C GLU A 144 -4.77 13.08 -7.50
N PRO A 145 -5.54 11.98 -7.67
CA PRO A 145 -6.91 11.90 -7.16
C PRO A 145 -6.99 12.04 -5.64
N PHE A 146 -5.97 11.55 -4.94
CA PHE A 146 -5.84 11.65 -3.49
C PHE A 146 -5.34 13.03 -3.06
N SER A 147 -4.28 13.51 -3.74
CA SER A 147 -3.63 14.77 -3.41
C SER A 147 -4.57 15.98 -3.57
N ARG A 148 -5.53 15.93 -4.49
CA ARG A 148 -6.47 17.03 -4.75
C ARG A 148 -7.28 17.45 -3.52
N ASN A 149 -7.66 16.49 -2.69
CA ASN A 149 -8.53 16.71 -1.52
C ASN A 149 -7.78 16.55 -0.19
N ALA A 150 -6.52 16.09 -0.22
CA ALA A 150 -5.72 15.90 0.98
C ALA A 150 -5.40 17.23 1.68
N THR A 151 -5.55 17.25 3.00
CA THR A 151 -5.09 18.35 3.85
C THR A 151 -3.58 18.21 4.17
N PRO A 152 -2.90 19.26 4.67
CA PRO A 152 -1.51 19.13 5.11
C PRO A 152 -1.30 18.09 6.22
N ALA A 153 -2.28 17.93 7.13
CA ALA A 153 -2.23 16.95 8.21
C ALA A 153 -2.33 15.52 7.66
N MET A 154 -3.31 15.30 6.78
CA MET A 154 -3.48 14.07 6.01
C MET A 154 -2.20 13.63 5.31
N TRP A 155 -1.58 14.54 4.54
CA TRP A 155 -0.32 14.26 3.84
C TRP A 155 0.82 13.87 4.78
N LYS A 156 0.96 14.59 5.90
CA LYS A 156 1.98 14.29 6.90
C LYS A 156 1.75 12.93 7.55
N GLY A 157 0.49 12.57 7.85
CA GLY A 157 0.11 11.26 8.34
C GLY A 157 0.50 10.15 7.35
N THR A 158 0.19 10.34 6.07
CA THR A 158 0.46 9.36 5.01
C THR A 158 1.97 9.17 4.81
N THR A 159 2.72 10.28 4.80
CA THR A 159 4.18 10.26 4.70
C THR A 159 4.78 9.47 5.85
N ARG A 160 4.35 9.74 7.10
CA ARG A 160 4.82 9.00 8.29
C ARG A 160 4.51 7.50 8.21
N MET A 161 3.31 7.14 7.76
CA MET A 161 2.90 5.74 7.63
C MET A 161 3.81 4.98 6.67
N TYR A 162 4.12 5.56 5.52
CA TYR A 162 4.98 4.93 4.51
C TYR A 162 6.48 5.02 4.85
N ASP A 163 6.94 6.06 5.56
CA ASP A 163 8.29 6.11 6.12
C ASP A 163 8.54 4.93 7.08
N ASP A 164 7.52 4.53 7.85
CA ASP A 164 7.55 3.40 8.78
C ASP A 164 7.16 2.05 8.12
N MET A 165 7.15 1.95 6.78
CA MET A 165 6.81 0.73 6.02
C MET A 165 7.43 -0.56 6.55
N ALA A 166 8.69 -0.52 7.00
CA ALA A 166 9.39 -1.69 7.52
C ALA A 166 8.68 -2.37 8.73
N ARG A 167 7.76 -1.68 9.40
CA ARG A 167 6.97 -2.24 10.53
C ARG A 167 5.75 -3.05 10.09
N TRP A 168 5.30 -2.86 8.85
CA TRP A 168 4.07 -3.46 8.35
C TRP A 168 4.21 -4.09 6.95
N GLU A 169 5.35 -3.95 6.30
CA GLU A 169 5.69 -4.63 5.04
C GLU A 169 5.44 -6.14 5.13
N GLY A 170 4.83 -6.70 4.08
CA GLY A 170 4.44 -8.10 4.01
C GLY A 170 3.14 -8.45 4.76
N LYS A 171 2.53 -7.50 5.48
CA LYS A 171 1.17 -7.66 6.04
C LYS A 171 0.09 -7.15 5.09
N VAL A 172 0.37 -6.03 4.43
CA VAL A 172 -0.50 -5.37 3.45
C VAL A 172 0.32 -5.00 2.22
N ASP A 173 -0.38 -4.83 1.09
CA ASP A 173 0.22 -4.45 -0.18
C ASP A 173 -0.14 -3.00 -0.55
N PRO A 174 0.81 -2.05 -0.45
CA PRO A 174 0.60 -0.65 -0.82
C PRO A 174 0.78 -0.39 -2.32
N GLY A 175 1.09 -1.40 -3.12
CA GLY A 175 1.35 -1.25 -4.55
C GLY A 175 2.79 -0.86 -4.90
N PHE A 176 3.64 -0.57 -3.91
CA PHE A 176 5.04 -0.20 -4.10
C PHE A 176 5.95 -0.68 -2.96
N SER A 177 7.25 -0.76 -3.21
CA SER A 177 8.21 -1.20 -2.20
C SER A 177 8.84 -0.05 -1.41
N LYS A 178 9.44 -0.37 -0.25
CA LYS A 178 10.13 0.62 0.58
C LYS A 178 11.31 1.30 -0.14
N PRO A 179 12.17 0.59 -0.90
CA PRO A 179 13.20 1.24 -1.71
C PRO A 179 12.66 2.27 -2.70
N VAL A 180 11.50 2.00 -3.32
CA VAL A 180 10.83 2.94 -4.22
C VAL A 180 10.33 4.16 -3.46
N TRP A 181 9.68 3.96 -2.31
CA TRP A 181 9.27 5.07 -1.44
C TRP A 181 10.45 5.97 -1.05
N ASP A 182 11.55 5.38 -0.58
CA ASP A 182 12.74 6.10 -0.16
C ASP A 182 13.39 6.89 -1.31
N PHE A 183 13.41 6.29 -2.50
CA PHE A 183 13.85 6.97 -3.71
C PHE A 183 12.97 8.18 -4.03
N ILE A 184 11.64 8.04 -4.04
CA ILE A 184 10.73 9.14 -4.35
C ILE A 184 10.83 10.26 -3.31
N MET A 185 10.94 9.93 -2.02
CA MET A 185 11.13 10.91 -0.95
C MET A 185 12.48 11.64 -1.04
N THR A 186 13.48 11.06 -1.69
CA THR A 186 14.79 11.69 -1.95
C THR A 186 14.80 12.50 -3.24
N ALA A 187 14.22 11.98 -4.32
CA ALA A 187 14.21 12.60 -5.65
C ALA A 187 13.27 13.82 -5.73
N THR A 188 12.14 13.78 -5.01
CA THR A 188 11.17 14.90 -4.98
C THR A 188 11.79 16.21 -4.51
N PRO A 189 12.44 16.31 -3.33
CA PRO A 189 13.07 17.56 -2.91
C PRO A 189 14.25 17.94 -3.81
N ALA A 190 14.96 16.99 -4.42
CA ALA A 190 16.02 17.29 -5.39
C ALA A 190 15.47 18.01 -6.62
N ALA A 191 14.35 17.51 -7.19
CA ALA A 191 13.63 18.15 -8.29
C ALA A 191 13.10 19.54 -7.91
N LEU A 192 12.47 19.68 -6.74
CA LEU A 192 11.96 20.97 -6.26
C LEU A 192 13.06 21.99 -6.04
N ASN A 193 14.22 21.58 -5.50
CA ASN A 193 15.35 22.49 -5.29
C ASN A 193 15.98 22.97 -6.60
N ARG A 194 15.83 22.21 -7.68
CA ARG A 194 16.19 22.63 -9.04
C ARG A 194 15.14 23.54 -9.71
N GLY A 195 13.96 23.69 -9.09
CA GLY A 195 12.84 24.44 -9.66
C GLY A 195 12.07 23.68 -10.74
N GLU A 196 12.17 22.36 -10.76
CA GLU A 196 11.45 21.52 -11.72
C GLU A 196 9.97 21.38 -11.35
N ASP A 197 9.12 21.33 -12.36
CA ASP A 197 7.73 20.89 -12.20
C ASP A 197 7.71 19.37 -11.96
N ILE A 198 7.14 18.95 -10.83
CA ILE A 198 7.04 17.55 -10.40
C ILE A 198 5.67 16.93 -10.69
N GLY A 199 4.77 17.66 -11.35
CA GLY A 199 3.42 17.20 -11.66
C GLY A 199 2.35 17.80 -10.73
N PRO A 200 1.12 17.25 -10.76
CA PRO A 200 0.01 17.82 -10.04
C PRO A 200 0.20 17.67 -8.53
N MET A 201 0.19 18.81 -7.83
CA MET A 201 0.36 18.86 -6.38
C MET A 201 -0.79 19.65 -5.74
N PRO A 202 -1.09 19.38 -4.45
CA PRO A 202 -2.02 20.20 -3.70
C PRO A 202 -1.57 21.66 -3.69
N ALA A 203 -2.50 22.60 -3.77
CA ALA A 203 -2.18 24.04 -3.82
C ALA A 203 -1.35 24.51 -2.61
N TRP A 204 -1.55 23.88 -1.44
CA TRP A 204 -0.81 24.16 -0.22
C TRP A 204 0.60 23.54 -0.18
N PHE A 205 0.91 22.60 -1.08
CA PHE A 205 2.21 21.94 -1.17
C PHE A 205 3.25 22.81 -1.90
N ALA A 206 2.79 23.64 -2.84
CA ALA A 206 3.68 24.56 -3.54
C ALA A 206 4.37 25.49 -2.52
N ARG A 207 5.71 25.41 -2.43
CA ARG A 207 6.49 26.39 -1.67
C ARG A 207 6.10 27.78 -2.19
N PRO A 208 5.84 28.77 -1.31
CA PRO A 208 5.68 30.13 -1.76
C PRO A 208 6.93 30.52 -2.55
N ALA A 209 6.73 30.85 -3.83
CA ALA A 209 7.78 31.42 -4.67
C ALA A 209 8.25 32.71 -3.98
N GLY A 210 9.50 32.72 -3.52
CA GLY A 210 10.12 33.88 -2.88
C GLY A 210 10.13 33.83 -1.35
N GLN A 211 11.03 33.02 -0.78
CA GLN A 211 11.88 33.56 0.28
C GLN A 211 13.23 33.89 -0.34
N GLU A 212 13.25 35.06 -0.95
CA GLU A 212 14.46 35.80 -1.26
C GLU A 212 15.28 35.91 0.03
N LYS A 213 16.56 35.53 -0.05
CA LYS A 213 17.51 35.68 1.05
C LYS A 213 17.43 37.10 1.60
N ARG A 214 16.98 37.26 2.85
CA ARG A 214 17.30 38.44 3.67
C ARG A 214 18.42 38.08 4.62
#